data_AF-A0A0F9HDP7-F1
#
_entry.id   AF-A0A0F9HDP7-F1
#
_cell.length_a   1.000
_cell.length_b   1.000
_cell.length_c   1.000
_cell.angle_alpha   90.00
_cell.angle_beta   90.00
_cell.angle_gamma   90.00
#
_symmetry.space_group_name_H-M   'P 1'
#
loop_
_entity.id
_entity.type
_entity.pdbx_description
1 polymer ?
#
loop_
_entity_poly.entity_id
_entity_poly.type
_entity_poly.pdbx_seq_one_letter_code
_entity_poly.pdbx_strand_id
1 'polypeptide(L)'
;MKTGHSFALAILSLAVLAGCNKAPEQSSTTVAQNKQTTAQKNVVQEITAPVANKIPFAMTIHGDTRIDNYYWMRDDERQDPAVIAHLNAENSYTDAMLKHTESLQATLFEELKGRIQKDDDSVPTKSGQYYYSSQTRGDNEYPTYVRSGDDKGTDQHVILDVNELAKGHDY
;
A
#
# COMPACT_ATOMS: atom_id res chain seq x y z
N MET A 1 -60.62 2.88 -11.11
CA MET A 1 -61.36 2.00 -10.19
C MET A 1 -60.48 1.69 -8.97
N LYS A 2 -60.93 2.15 -7.80
CA LYS A 2 -60.66 1.73 -6.39
C LYS A 2 -59.20 1.42 -5.97
N THR A 3 -58.47 2.27 -5.24
CA THR A 3 -58.51 2.71 -3.80
C THR A 3 -58.12 1.68 -2.74
N GLY A 4 -57.15 2.05 -1.89
CA GLY A 4 -56.93 1.48 -0.56
C GLY A 4 -55.74 2.11 0.17
N HIS A 5 -55.97 3.21 0.91
CA HIS A 5 -55.07 3.76 1.93
C HIS A 5 -55.25 3.02 3.26
N SER A 6 -54.24 3.00 4.13
CA SER A 6 -54.48 3.17 5.57
C SER A 6 -53.26 3.73 6.29
N PHE A 7 -53.47 4.91 6.87
CA PHE A 7 -52.62 5.65 7.79
C PHE A 7 -52.99 5.25 9.23
N ALA A 8 -52.02 5.15 10.14
CA ALA A 8 -52.28 5.33 11.57
C ALA A 8 -51.05 5.97 12.23
N LEU A 9 -51.31 7.12 12.84
CA LEU A 9 -50.39 8.07 13.45
C LEU A 9 -50.56 8.00 14.98
N ALA A 10 -49.56 8.56 15.69
CA ALA A 10 -49.72 9.28 16.96
C ALA A 10 -49.66 8.41 18.27
N ILE A 11 -49.15 8.84 19.44
CA ILE A 11 -48.77 10.15 20.00
C ILE A 11 -47.85 9.95 21.25
N LEU A 12 -47.02 10.97 21.59
CA LEU A 12 -46.71 11.56 22.95
C LEU A 12 -46.13 10.64 24.06
N SER A 13 -45.30 11.03 25.05
CA SER A 13 -44.79 12.27 25.65
C SER A 13 -43.75 11.84 26.71
N LEU A 14 -42.58 12.47 26.81
CA LEU A 14 -42.16 13.42 27.86
C LEU A 14 -42.27 12.94 29.33
N ALA A 15 -41.12 12.78 30.02
CA ALA A 15 -40.88 13.30 31.37
C ALA A 15 -39.46 12.93 31.87
N VAL A 16 -38.59 13.94 31.99
CA VAL A 16 -37.41 13.90 32.87
C VAL A 16 -37.89 14.28 34.27
N LEU A 17 -37.61 13.45 35.27
CA LEU A 17 -37.69 13.81 36.68
C LEU A 17 -36.45 13.29 37.38
N ALA A 18 -35.65 14.24 37.85
CA ALA A 18 -34.57 14.03 38.79
C ALA A 18 -35.14 13.49 40.11
N GLY A 19 -34.51 12.45 40.64
CA GLY A 19 -34.78 11.93 41.97
C GLY A 19 -33.50 11.36 42.55
N CYS A 20 -32.74 12.20 43.25
CA CYS A 20 -31.75 11.74 44.21
C CYS A 20 -32.47 10.86 45.24
N ASN A 21 -32.04 9.60 45.41
CA ASN A 21 -32.41 8.85 46.60
C ASN A 21 -31.16 8.35 47.32
N LYS A 22 -31.15 8.61 48.63
CA LYS A 22 -30.11 8.23 49.56
C LYS A 22 -30.17 6.71 49.83
N ALA A 23 -29.02 6.21 50.26
CA ALA A 23 -28.66 4.84 50.61
C ALA A 23 -29.69 4.03 51.42
N PRO A 24 -29.47 2.70 51.47
CA PRO A 24 -29.28 2.09 52.77
C PRO A 24 -27.89 1.46 52.90
N GLU A 25 -27.29 1.68 54.06
CA GLU A 25 -26.17 0.92 54.59
C GLU A 25 -26.59 -0.54 54.78
N GLN A 26 -25.77 -1.49 54.30
CA GLN A 26 -25.65 -2.80 54.94
C GLN A 26 -24.18 -3.21 54.96
N SER A 27 -23.62 -3.20 56.17
CA SER A 27 -22.37 -3.85 56.55
C SER A 27 -22.57 -5.36 56.64
N SER A 28 -21.76 -6.13 55.90
CA SER A 28 -21.49 -7.54 56.21
C SER A 28 -20.17 -8.00 55.54
N THR A 29 -19.09 -7.81 56.30
CA THR A 29 -17.99 -8.75 56.59
C THR A 29 -17.66 -9.88 55.59
N THR A 30 -16.47 -9.75 55.01
CA THR A 30 -15.44 -10.80 54.72
C THR A 30 -15.67 -11.81 53.61
N VAL A 31 -14.89 -11.74 52.51
CA VAL A 31 -13.83 -12.71 52.16
C VAL A 31 -12.77 -12.00 51.30
N ALA A 32 -11.50 -12.11 51.69
CA ALA A 32 -10.36 -11.63 50.93
C ALA A 32 -10.19 -12.40 49.60
N GLN A 33 -10.12 -11.68 48.49
CA GLN A 33 -9.44 -12.15 47.29
C GLN A 33 -8.48 -11.07 46.79
N ASN A 34 -7.22 -11.24 47.20
CA ASN A 34 -6.06 -10.58 46.63
C ASN A 34 -5.97 -10.95 45.14
N LYS A 35 -6.51 -10.11 44.25
CA LYS A 35 -6.07 -10.11 42.85
C LYS A 35 -4.80 -9.29 42.77
N GLN A 36 -3.70 -10.02 42.90
CA GLN A 36 -2.36 -9.58 42.56
C GLN A 36 -2.37 -9.23 41.07
N THR A 37 -2.55 -7.95 40.76
CA THR A 37 -2.41 -7.43 39.40
C THR A 37 -0.93 -7.53 39.04
N THR A 38 -0.57 -8.63 38.39
CA THR A 38 0.71 -8.78 37.72
C THR A 38 0.79 -7.70 36.66
N ALA A 39 1.61 -6.69 36.91
CA ALA A 39 2.02 -5.73 35.90
C ALA A 39 2.74 -6.52 34.80
N GLN A 40 2.00 -6.89 33.76
CA GLN A 40 2.56 -7.42 32.53
C GLN A 40 3.42 -6.31 31.93
N LYS A 41 4.73 -6.42 32.19
CA LYS A 41 5.76 -5.63 31.56
C LYS A 41 5.78 -6.03 30.09
N ASN A 42 4.93 -5.38 29.27
CA ASN A 42 5.04 -5.44 27.82
C ASN A 42 6.40 -4.86 27.45
N VAL A 43 7.36 -5.74 27.19
CA VAL A 43 8.62 -5.36 26.56
C VAL A 43 8.26 -5.05 25.11
N VAL A 44 7.99 -3.77 24.84
CA VAL A 44 8.01 -3.27 23.46
C VAL A 44 9.44 -3.47 23.00
N GLN A 45 9.65 -4.43 22.11
CA GLN A 45 10.95 -4.67 21.50
C GLN A 45 11.31 -3.41 20.71
N GLU A 46 12.29 -2.64 21.18
CA GLU A 46 12.73 -1.42 20.49
C GLU A 46 13.36 -1.81 19.15
N ILE A 47 12.68 -1.46 18.06
CA ILE A 47 13.20 -1.61 16.71
C ILE A 47 14.21 -0.47 16.50
N THR A 48 15.50 -0.81 16.40
CA THR A 48 16.59 0.16 16.25
C THR A 48 17.02 0.27 14.79
N ALA A 49 17.25 1.50 14.32
CA ALA A 49 17.70 1.74 12.96
C ALA A 49 19.16 1.28 12.77
N PRO A 50 19.52 0.68 11.62
CA PRO A 50 20.89 0.33 11.34
C PRO A 50 21.73 1.60 11.20
N VAL A 51 22.92 1.61 11.81
CA VAL A 51 23.84 2.76 11.73
C VAL A 51 24.94 2.45 10.73
N ALA A 52 25.01 3.27 9.69
CA ALA A 52 26.06 3.19 8.68
C ALA A 52 27.45 3.51 9.23
N ASN A 53 28.45 2.75 8.79
CA ASN A 53 29.85 3.06 9.05
C ASN A 53 30.23 4.40 8.41
N LYS A 54 31.01 5.20 9.14
CA LYS A 54 31.59 6.45 8.63
C LYS A 54 33.02 6.19 8.18
N ILE A 55 33.25 6.18 6.87
CA ILE A 55 34.57 6.01 6.26
C ILE A 55 34.90 7.30 5.51
N PRO A 56 35.77 8.16 6.04
CA PRO A 56 36.09 9.44 5.42
C PRO A 56 36.65 9.27 4.01
N PHE A 57 35.98 9.85 3.02
CA PHE A 57 36.45 9.92 1.63
C PHE A 57 36.51 11.38 1.18
N ALA A 58 37.71 11.85 0.84
CA ALA A 58 37.92 13.23 0.42
C ALA A 58 37.67 13.41 -1.08
N MET A 59 36.87 14.40 -1.44
CA MET A 59 36.58 14.79 -2.81
C MET A 59 36.97 16.25 -3.02
N THR A 60 37.87 16.51 -3.96
CA THR A 60 38.30 17.88 -4.31
C THR A 60 37.75 18.27 -5.68
N ILE A 61 36.96 19.34 -5.72
CA ILE A 61 36.41 19.90 -6.96
C ILE A 61 36.56 21.43 -6.90
N HIS A 62 37.06 22.04 -7.97
CA HIS A 62 37.32 23.49 -8.07
C HIS A 62 38.16 24.08 -6.93
N GLY A 63 39.07 23.28 -6.35
CA GLY A 63 39.94 23.71 -5.25
C GLY A 63 39.28 23.66 -3.87
N ASP A 64 38.03 23.20 -3.75
CA ASP A 64 37.36 22.93 -2.49
C ASP A 64 37.35 21.42 -2.19
N THR A 65 37.66 21.04 -0.95
CA THR A 65 37.70 19.64 -0.50
C THR A 65 36.58 19.37 0.49
N ARG A 66 35.70 18.43 0.13
CA ARG A 66 34.63 17.93 0.99
C ARG A 66 34.94 16.50 1.42
N ILE A 67 34.59 16.14 2.64
CA ILE A 67 34.71 14.77 3.15
C ILE A 67 33.31 14.15 3.16
N ASP A 68 33.13 13.10 2.36
CA ASP A 68 31.94 12.26 2.40
C ASP A 68 32.27 10.99 3.20
N ASN A 69 31.57 10.78 4.31
CA ASN A 69 31.76 9.62 5.17
C ASN A 69 31.07 8.35 4.65
N TYR A 70 30.25 8.47 3.60
CA TYR A 70 29.36 7.41 3.10
C TYR A 70 29.61 7.09 1.63
N TYR A 71 30.66 7.64 1.04
CA TYR A 71 31.04 7.38 -0.36
C TYR A 71 31.21 5.88 -0.64
N TRP A 72 31.62 5.09 0.37
CA TRP A 72 31.77 3.64 0.30
C TRP A 72 30.47 2.89 -0.04
N MET A 73 29.29 3.49 0.17
CA MET A 73 28.01 2.88 -0.20
C MET A 73 27.78 2.85 -1.72
N ARG A 74 28.54 3.64 -2.48
CA ARG A 74 28.48 3.59 -3.93
C ARG A 74 29.33 2.42 -4.42
N ASP A 75 28.64 1.42 -4.97
CA ASP A 75 29.26 0.34 -5.72
C ASP A 75 28.60 0.26 -7.12
N ASP A 76 29.39 0.57 -8.14
CA ASP A 76 28.92 0.58 -9.54
C ASP A 76 28.68 -0.86 -10.06
N GLU A 77 29.31 -1.89 -9.48
CA GLU A 77 29.11 -3.31 -9.82
C GLU A 77 27.94 -3.94 -9.04
N ARG A 78 27.52 -3.31 -7.94
CA ARG A 78 26.41 -3.72 -7.04
C ARG A 78 26.60 -5.11 -6.42
N GLN A 79 27.84 -5.48 -6.10
CA GLN A 79 28.21 -6.76 -5.50
C GLN A 79 28.89 -6.64 -4.13
N ASP A 80 29.23 -5.44 -3.67
CA ASP A 80 29.92 -5.22 -2.40
C ASP A 80 29.08 -5.80 -1.23
N PRO A 81 29.61 -6.81 -0.51
CA PRO A 81 28.86 -7.46 0.57
C PRO A 81 28.52 -6.52 1.73
N ALA A 82 29.34 -5.52 2.02
CA ALA A 82 29.08 -4.55 3.08
C ALA A 82 27.95 -3.59 2.71
N VAL A 83 27.88 -3.17 1.43
CA VAL A 83 26.77 -2.37 0.90
C VAL A 83 25.48 -3.18 0.94
N ILE A 84 25.48 -4.40 0.40
CA ILE A 84 24.31 -5.29 0.38
C ILE A 84 23.84 -5.60 1.81
N ALA A 85 24.76 -5.89 2.73
CA ALA A 85 24.41 -6.14 4.13
C ALA A 85 23.73 -4.94 4.78
N HIS A 86 24.21 -3.72 4.51
CA HIS A 86 23.59 -2.51 5.04
C HIS A 86 22.18 -2.28 4.46
N LEU A 87 22.00 -2.46 3.14
CA LEU A 87 20.69 -2.37 2.49
C LEU A 87 19.69 -3.39 3.04
N ASN A 88 20.13 -4.64 3.27
CA ASN A 88 19.27 -5.66 3.88
C ASN A 88 18.88 -5.33 5.33
N ALA A 89 19.79 -4.71 6.09
CA ALA A 89 19.48 -4.23 7.43
C ALA A 89 18.44 -3.10 7.41
N GLU A 90 18.54 -2.17 6.45
CA GLU A 90 17.56 -1.10 6.24
C GLU A 90 16.19 -1.64 5.81
N ASN A 91 16.15 -2.63 4.92
CA ASN A 91 14.91 -3.31 4.55
C ASN A 91 14.26 -3.99 5.76
N SER A 92 15.04 -4.72 6.56
CA SER A 92 14.54 -5.39 7.78
C SER A 92 14.00 -4.40 8.81
N TYR A 93 14.67 -3.25 8.97
CA TYR A 93 14.19 -2.16 9.82
C TYR A 93 12.88 -1.57 9.31
N THR A 94 12.80 -1.32 8.00
CA THR A 94 11.60 -0.79 7.33
C THR A 94 10.41 -1.73 7.50
N ASP A 95 10.60 -3.02 7.24
CA ASP A 95 9.56 -4.05 7.41
C ASP A 95 9.05 -4.09 8.85
N ALA A 96 9.96 -4.07 9.83
CA ALA A 96 9.61 -4.08 11.23
C ALA A 96 8.84 -2.81 11.64
N MET A 97 9.29 -1.63 11.20
CA MET A 97 8.65 -0.35 11.50
C MET A 97 7.27 -0.22 10.84
N LEU A 98 7.13 -0.68 9.60
CA LEU A 98 5.89 -0.59 8.83
C LEU A 98 4.92 -1.74 9.09
N LYS A 99 5.31 -2.76 9.87
CA LYS A 99 4.50 -3.95 10.16
C LYS A 99 3.06 -3.63 10.58
N HIS A 100 2.88 -2.61 11.41
CA HIS A 100 1.56 -2.20 11.91
C HIS A 100 0.63 -1.63 10.82
N THR A 101 1.17 -1.27 9.65
CA THR A 101 0.42 -0.68 8.53
C THR A 101 0.08 -1.68 7.43
N GLU A 102 0.51 -2.94 7.51
CA GLU A 102 0.32 -3.94 6.44
C GLU A 102 -1.15 -4.10 6.00
N SER A 103 -2.09 -4.06 6.94
CA SER A 103 -3.53 -4.13 6.64
C SER A 103 -4.01 -2.93 5.80
N LEU A 104 -3.52 -1.73 6.12
CA LEU A 104 -3.82 -0.52 5.37
C LEU A 104 -3.17 -0.58 3.98
N GLN A 105 -1.92 -1.04 3.88
CA GLN A 105 -1.22 -1.21 2.61
C GLN A 105 -1.99 -2.17 1.68
N ALA A 106 -2.46 -3.31 2.21
CA ALA A 106 -3.26 -4.27 1.45
C ALA A 106 -4.59 -3.68 0.98
N THR A 107 -5.25 -2.89 1.83
CA THR A 107 -6.50 -2.20 1.46
C THR A 107 -6.27 -1.22 0.32
N LEU A 108 -5.23 -0.38 0.43
CA LEU A 108 -4.86 0.58 -0.60
C LEU A 108 -4.45 -0.11 -1.90
N PHE A 109 -3.74 -1.24 -1.82
CA PHE A 109 -3.35 -2.02 -2.99
C PHE A 109 -4.57 -2.49 -3.78
N GLU A 110 -5.56 -3.12 -3.11
CA GLU A 110 -6.77 -3.59 -3.78
C GLU A 110 -7.64 -2.43 -4.31
N GLU A 111 -7.71 -1.31 -3.58
CA GLU A 111 -8.39 -0.12 -4.09
C GLU A 111 -7.76 0.43 -5.37
N LEU A 112 -6.43 0.55 -5.40
CA LEU A 112 -5.72 1.07 -6.57
C LEU A 112 -5.84 0.11 -7.74
N LYS A 113 -5.64 -1.18 -7.51
CA LYS A 113 -5.81 -2.24 -8.51
C LYS A 113 -7.24 -2.26 -9.07
N GLY A 114 -8.25 -2.10 -8.23
CA GLY A 114 -9.66 -2.06 -8.64
C GLY A 114 -10.03 -0.85 -9.50
N ARG A 115 -9.21 0.21 -9.51
CA ARG A 115 -9.39 1.40 -10.37
C ARG A 115 -8.73 1.24 -11.74
N ILE A 116 -7.91 0.22 -11.94
CA ILE A 116 -7.22 -0.04 -13.21
C ILE A 116 -8.12 -0.89 -14.11
N GLN A 117 -8.34 -0.42 -15.33
CA GLN A 117 -9.03 -1.18 -16.35
C GLN A 117 -8.05 -2.21 -16.96
N LYS A 118 -8.32 -3.51 -16.74
CA LYS A 118 -7.46 -4.59 -17.24
C LYS A 118 -7.47 -4.72 -18.76
N ASP A 119 -8.67 -4.62 -19.34
CA ASP A 119 -8.87 -4.67 -20.78
C ASP A 119 -9.02 -3.25 -21.31
N ASP A 120 -7.96 -2.71 -21.89
CA ASP A 120 -7.93 -1.34 -22.39
C ASP A 120 -7.35 -1.26 -23.80
N ASP A 121 -7.88 -0.32 -24.58
CA ASP A 121 -7.51 -0.05 -25.95
C ASP A 121 -7.18 1.43 -26.12
N SER A 122 -5.99 1.72 -26.64
CA SER A 122 -5.64 3.08 -27.02
C SER A 122 -6.49 3.54 -28.20
N VAL A 123 -6.76 4.85 -28.27
CA VAL A 123 -7.42 5.46 -29.43
C VAL A 123 -6.59 5.22 -30.72
N PRO A 124 -7.17 4.63 -31.77
CA PRO A 124 -6.46 4.38 -33.03
C PRO A 124 -5.94 5.67 -33.68
N THR A 125 -4.66 5.67 -34.06
CA THR A 125 -4.01 6.79 -34.74
C THR A 125 -3.67 6.42 -36.18
N LYS A 126 -4.09 7.26 -37.13
CA LYS A 126 -3.82 7.03 -38.56
C LYS A 126 -2.36 7.37 -38.90
N SER A 127 -1.67 6.45 -39.56
CA SER A 127 -0.37 6.69 -40.17
C SER A 127 -0.29 5.98 -41.53
N GLY A 128 -0.16 6.76 -42.59
CA GLY A 128 -0.24 6.26 -43.97
C GLY A 128 -1.59 5.59 -44.25
N GLN A 129 -1.54 4.34 -44.70
CA GLN A 129 -2.72 3.55 -45.09
C GLN A 129 -3.35 2.76 -43.93
N TYR A 130 -2.78 2.82 -42.73
CA TYR A 130 -3.21 2.02 -41.58
C TYR A 130 -3.51 2.90 -40.37
N TYR A 131 -4.32 2.35 -39.47
CA TYR A 131 -4.58 2.86 -38.13
C TYR A 131 -3.85 1.98 -37.13
N TYR A 132 -3.16 2.59 -36.17
CA TYR A 132 -2.34 1.90 -35.18
C TYR A 132 -2.93 2.10 -33.80
N SER A 133 -2.94 1.05 -32.99
CA SER A 133 -3.34 1.08 -31.59
C SER A 133 -2.56 0.06 -30.77
N SER A 134 -2.59 0.21 -29.46
CA SER A 134 -2.15 -0.78 -28.50
C SER A 134 -3.35 -1.30 -27.70
N GLN A 135 -3.31 -2.57 -27.35
CA GLN A 135 -4.31 -3.22 -26.53
C GLN A 135 -3.66 -3.98 -25.38
N THR A 136 -4.25 -3.89 -24.20
CA THR A 136 -3.91 -4.73 -23.05
C THR A 136 -5.12 -5.62 -22.74
N ARG A 137 -4.87 -6.87 -22.38
CA ARG A 137 -5.91 -7.88 -22.16
C ARG A 137 -5.61 -8.72 -20.92
N GLY A 138 -6.63 -8.97 -20.11
CA GLY A 138 -6.64 -9.91 -19.01
C GLY A 138 -5.51 -9.66 -18.01
N ASP A 139 -4.60 -10.62 -17.92
CA ASP A 139 -3.45 -10.61 -17.01
C ASP A 139 -2.12 -10.38 -17.75
N ASN A 140 -2.16 -9.89 -19.00
CA ASN A 140 -0.97 -9.49 -19.71
C ASN A 140 -0.33 -8.28 -19.01
N GLU A 141 0.97 -8.36 -18.77
CA GLU A 141 1.74 -7.29 -18.13
C GLU A 141 2.11 -6.17 -19.11
N TYR A 142 2.11 -6.48 -20.41
CA TYR A 142 2.52 -5.55 -21.47
C TYR A 142 1.45 -5.41 -22.56
N PRO A 143 1.43 -4.27 -23.28
CA PRO A 143 0.53 -4.08 -24.41
C PRO A 143 0.95 -4.91 -25.62
N THR A 144 -0.04 -5.33 -26.41
CA THR A 144 0.13 -5.82 -27.77
C THR A 144 -0.14 -4.67 -28.75
N TYR A 145 0.79 -4.39 -29.64
CA TYR A 145 0.63 -3.39 -30.69
C TYR A 145 -0.01 -4.00 -31.92
N VAL A 146 -1.06 -3.35 -32.42
CA VAL A 146 -1.84 -3.79 -33.57
C VAL A 146 -1.99 -2.66 -34.60
N ARG A 147 -2.33 -3.04 -35.83
CA ARG A 147 -2.81 -2.12 -36.87
C ARG A 147 -4.04 -2.64 -37.58
N SER A 148 -4.79 -1.74 -38.19
CA SER A 148 -6.02 -2.00 -38.94
C SER A 148 -6.05 -1.15 -40.22
N GLY A 149 -6.80 -1.58 -41.23
CA GLY A 149 -7.08 -0.80 -42.44
C GLY A 149 -8.08 0.34 -42.18
N ASP A 150 -8.89 0.22 -41.13
CA ASP A 150 -9.87 1.24 -40.71
C ASP A 150 -9.69 1.68 -39.24
N ASP A 151 -10.35 2.78 -38.87
CA ASP A 151 -10.35 3.36 -37.52
C ASP A 151 -11.16 2.54 -36.50
N LYS A 152 -11.97 1.58 -36.97
CA LYS A 152 -12.80 0.72 -36.13
C LYS A 152 -12.08 -0.54 -35.67
N GLY A 153 -10.93 -0.86 -36.27
CA GLY A 153 -10.19 -2.07 -35.94
C GLY A 153 -10.86 -3.33 -36.47
N THR A 154 -11.53 -3.29 -37.64
CA THR A 154 -12.25 -4.48 -38.14
C THR A 154 -11.33 -5.58 -38.67
N ASP A 155 -10.15 -5.23 -39.17
CA ASP A 155 -9.12 -6.12 -39.72
C ASP A 155 -7.80 -5.98 -38.96
N GLN A 156 -7.84 -6.14 -37.63
CA GLN A 156 -6.65 -6.02 -36.80
C GLN A 156 -5.58 -7.08 -37.12
N HIS A 157 -4.34 -6.60 -37.24
CA HIS A 157 -3.13 -7.38 -37.39
C HIS A 157 -2.14 -7.02 -36.27
N VAL A 158 -1.68 -8.03 -35.54
CA VAL A 158 -0.61 -7.86 -34.53
C VAL A 158 0.69 -7.50 -35.22
N ILE A 159 1.31 -6.41 -34.77
CA ILE A 159 2.65 -5.98 -35.19
C ILE A 159 3.69 -6.49 -34.20
N LEU A 160 3.39 -6.34 -32.90
CA LEU A 160 4.33 -6.67 -31.84
C LEU A 160 3.56 -7.09 -30.59
N ASP A 161 3.81 -8.30 -30.12
CA ASP A 161 3.38 -8.74 -28.80
C ASP A 161 4.54 -8.64 -27.83
N VAL A 162 4.49 -7.65 -26.93
CA VAL A 162 5.56 -7.44 -25.94
C VAL A 162 5.55 -8.55 -24.89
N ASN A 163 4.41 -9.18 -24.62
CA ASN A 163 4.33 -10.30 -23.67
C ASN A 163 5.11 -11.51 -24.18
N GLU A 164 5.03 -11.81 -25.48
CA GLU A 164 5.83 -12.86 -26.10
C GLU A 164 7.33 -12.57 -26.03
N LEU A 165 7.72 -11.30 -26.21
CA LEU A 165 9.12 -10.88 -26.09
C LEU A 165 9.62 -10.91 -24.65
N ALA A 166 8.77 -10.62 -23.68
CA ALA A 166 9.11 -10.61 -22.27
C ALA A 166 9.26 -12.01 -21.66
N LYS A 167 8.82 -13.07 -22.35
CA LYS A 167 8.93 -14.45 -21.85
C LYS A 167 10.37 -14.81 -21.53
N GLY A 168 10.62 -15.19 -20.28
CA GLY A 168 11.93 -15.62 -19.81
C GLY A 168 12.88 -14.48 -19.43
N HIS A 169 12.39 -13.24 -19.42
CA HIS A 169 13.10 -12.10 -18.87
C HIS A 169 12.51 -11.73 -17.51
N ASP A 170 13.39 -11.40 -16.56
CA ASP A 170 12.97 -10.73 -15.33
C ASP A 170 12.59 -9.27 -15.64
N TYR A 171 11.83 -8.67 -14.73
CA TYR A 171 11.29 -7.31 -14.80
C TYR A 171 12.36 -6.21 -14.67
#